data_AF-A0A7S4JV56-F1
#
_entry.id   AF-A0A7S4JV56-F1
#
_cell.length_a   1.000
_cell.length_b   1.000
_cell.length_c   1.000
_cell.angle_alpha   90.00
_cell.angle_beta   90.00
_cell.angle_gamma   90.00
#
_symmetry.space_group_name_H-M   'P 1'
#
loop_
_entity.id
_entity.type
_entity.pdbx_description
1 polymer ?
#
loop_
_entity_poly.entity_id
_entity_poly.type
_entity_poly.pdbx_seq_one_letter_code
_entity_poly.pdbx_strand_id
1 'polypeptide(L)'
;CDVPTRARTRNTPPSVPDMPTRRRRRIRNAICLDESKKAEEVVRLCTDDLGYPLVSVGKPCALQWISNDDDKLRAALESDGSSRVNRLPGMRDLAHKVPFARAFAL
;
A
#
# COMPACT_ATOMS: atom_id res chain seq x y z
N CYS A 1 49.31 15.06 58.33
CA CYS A 1 48.47 13.84 58.34
C CYS A 1 47.40 14.01 57.27
N ASP A 2 47.69 13.59 56.04
CA ASP A 2 46.78 13.74 54.91
C ASP A 2 45.78 12.59 54.87
N VAL A 3 44.49 12.91 54.85
CA VAL A 3 43.39 11.96 54.72
C VAL A 3 43.10 11.76 53.23
N PRO A 4 43.08 10.53 52.68
CA PRO A 4 42.78 10.35 51.27
C PRO A 4 41.26 10.40 51.02
N THR A 5 40.84 11.35 50.18
CA THR A 5 39.47 11.49 49.71
C THR A 5 39.07 10.30 48.83
N ARG A 6 38.06 9.54 49.25
CA ARG A 6 37.49 8.41 48.51
C ARG A 6 36.82 8.89 47.21
N ALA A 7 37.24 8.34 46.07
CA ALA A 7 36.61 8.60 44.77
C ALA A 7 35.16 8.07 44.74
N ARG A 8 34.22 8.96 44.41
CA ARG A 8 32.79 8.67 44.30
C ARG A 8 32.51 8.01 42.95
N THR A 9 32.30 6.70 42.95
CA THR A 9 31.89 5.96 41.75
C THR A 9 30.49 6.39 41.33
N ARG A 10 30.38 6.99 40.14
CA ARG A 10 29.09 7.24 39.47
C ARG A 10 28.54 5.89 39.00
N ASN A 11 27.43 5.45 39.57
CA ASN A 11 26.66 4.34 39.05
C ASN A 11 25.98 4.77 37.75
N THR A 12 26.55 4.42 36.61
CA THR A 12 25.88 4.51 35.31
C THR A 12 24.82 3.40 35.25
N PRO A 13 23.53 3.70 35.01
CA PRO A 13 22.55 2.64 34.79
C PRO A 13 22.93 1.82 33.55
N PRO A 14 22.63 0.51 33.52
CA PRO A 14 22.95 -0.32 32.37
C PRO A 14 22.21 0.22 31.14
N SER A 15 22.96 0.49 30.08
CA SER A 15 22.40 0.83 28.77
C SER A 15 21.49 -0.32 28.33
N VAL A 16 20.19 -0.07 28.34
CA VAL A 16 19.20 -0.96 27.75
C VAL A 16 19.57 -1.13 26.28
N PRO A 17 19.63 -2.36 25.73
CA PRO A 17 19.83 -2.55 24.31
C PRO A 17 18.77 -1.75 23.56
N ASP A 18 19.23 -0.92 22.64
CA ASP A 18 18.40 -0.07 21.81
C ASP A 18 17.40 -0.96 21.06
N MET A 19 16.18 -1.05 21.60
CA MET A 19 15.15 -1.93 21.10
C MET A 19 14.82 -1.40 19.70
N PRO A 20 15.02 -2.17 18.61
CA PRO A 20 14.93 -1.64 17.27
C PRO A 20 13.54 -1.03 17.11
N THR A 21 13.49 0.30 17.10
CA THR A 21 12.25 1.04 16.93
C THR A 21 11.62 0.52 15.67
N ARG A 22 10.48 -0.16 15.86
CA ARG A 22 9.69 -0.89 14.88
C ARG A 22 9.76 -0.14 13.55
N ARG A 23 10.68 -0.56 12.67
CA ARG A 23 10.95 0.09 11.38
C ARG A 23 9.59 0.40 10.79
N ARG A 24 9.31 1.71 10.55
CA ARG A 24 8.08 2.19 9.89
C ARG A 24 7.67 1.13 8.89
N ARG A 25 6.64 0.34 9.22
CA ARG A 25 6.15 -0.70 8.32
C ARG A 25 5.76 0.09 7.08
N ARG A 26 6.57 0.02 6.02
CA ARG A 26 6.11 0.41 4.69
C ARG A 26 4.79 -0.34 4.57
N ILE A 27 3.71 0.38 4.35
CA ILE A 27 2.38 -0.19 4.17
C ILE A 27 2.42 -0.91 2.82
N ARG A 28 3.17 -2.02 2.74
CA ARG A 28 3.39 -2.86 1.55
C ARG A 28 2.27 -3.88 1.39
N ASN A 29 1.34 -3.93 2.33
CA ASN A 29 0.27 -4.91 2.40
C ASN A 29 -1.06 -4.18 2.63
N ALA A 30 -1.34 -3.12 1.87
CA ALA A 30 -2.65 -2.47 1.88
C ALA A 30 -3.21 -2.38 0.47
N ILE A 31 -4.54 -2.35 0.38
CA ILE A 31 -5.28 -2.19 -0.86
C ILE A 31 -5.94 -0.81 -0.83
N CYS A 32 -5.69 0.00 -1.84
CA CYS A 32 -6.38 1.25 -2.05
C CYS A 32 -7.66 0.96 -2.83
N LEU A 33 -8.81 1.29 -2.26
CA LEU A 33 -10.13 1.10 -2.86
C LEU A 33 -10.92 2.41 -2.81
N ASP A 34 -11.61 2.73 -3.89
CA ASP A 34 -12.57 3.85 -3.91
C ASP A 34 -13.88 3.42 -3.25
N GLU A 35 -14.01 3.70 -1.94
CA GLU A 35 -15.18 3.30 -1.14
C GLU A 35 -16.49 3.96 -1.56
N SER A 36 -16.45 5.00 -2.42
CA SER A 36 -17.67 5.62 -2.95
C SER A 36 -18.49 4.64 -3.83
N LYS A 37 -17.84 3.59 -4.34
CA LYS A 37 -18.48 2.58 -5.19
C LYS A 37 -19.09 1.47 -4.33
N LYS A 38 -20.42 1.50 -4.22
CA LYS A 38 -21.20 0.45 -3.53
C LYS A 38 -20.96 -0.95 -4.12
N ALA A 39 -20.64 -1.04 -5.41
CA ALA A 39 -20.50 -2.27 -6.18
C ALA A 39 -19.30 -3.17 -5.79
N GLU A 40 -18.45 -2.75 -4.86
CA GLU A 40 -17.19 -3.45 -4.52
C GLU A 40 -17.28 -4.23 -3.18
N GLU A 41 -18.46 -4.74 -2.82
CA GLU A 41 -18.67 -5.47 -1.54
C GLU A 41 -17.82 -6.73 -1.44
N VAL A 42 -17.73 -7.50 -2.52
CA VAL A 42 -16.89 -8.71 -2.57
C VAL A 42 -15.43 -8.38 -2.34
N VAL A 43 -14.95 -7.26 -2.88
CA VAL A 43 -13.56 -6.82 -2.68
C VAL A 43 -13.31 -6.55 -1.21
N ARG A 44 -14.22 -5.85 -0.53
CA ARG A 44 -14.12 -5.57 0.92
C ARG A 44 -14.07 -6.88 1.74
N LEU A 45 -14.96 -7.82 1.44
CA LEU A 45 -14.98 -9.12 2.11
C LEU A 45 -13.64 -9.86 1.92
N CYS A 46 -13.14 -9.93 0.69
CA CYS A 46 -11.86 -10.59 0.41
C CYS A 46 -10.68 -9.87 1.07
N THR A 47 -10.67 -8.54 1.13
CA THR A 47 -9.56 -7.79 1.77
C THR A 47 -9.50 -8.05 3.26
N ASP A 48 -10.66 -8.17 3.92
CA ASP A 48 -10.76 -8.48 5.35
C ASP A 48 -10.30 -9.92 5.62
N ASP A 49 -10.78 -10.90 4.84
CA ASP A 49 -10.40 -12.31 4.96
C ASP A 49 -8.90 -12.56 4.71
N LEU A 50 -8.31 -11.83 3.75
CA LEU A 50 -6.90 -11.95 3.42
C LEU A 50 -5.99 -11.10 4.32
N GLY A 51 -6.56 -10.30 5.24
CA GLY A 51 -5.82 -9.44 6.17
C GLY A 51 -5.10 -8.27 5.50
N TYR A 52 -5.57 -7.81 4.34
CA TYR A 52 -5.06 -6.62 3.65
C TYR A 52 -5.90 -5.40 4.02
N PRO A 53 -5.42 -4.49 4.89
CA PRO A 53 -6.17 -3.28 5.23
C PRO A 53 -6.50 -2.44 4.00
N LEU A 54 -7.73 -1.93 3.98
CA LEU A 54 -8.16 -0.92 3.03
C LEU A 54 -7.61 0.46 3.43
N VAL A 55 -7.21 1.22 2.43
CA VAL A 55 -6.78 2.63 2.58
C VAL A 55 -7.49 3.51 1.57
N SER A 56 -7.65 4.78 1.93
CA SER A 56 -8.25 5.77 1.04
C SER A 56 -7.38 6.09 -0.17
N VAL A 57 -8.02 6.59 -1.23
CA VAL A 57 -7.37 7.00 -2.47
C VAL A 57 -6.25 8.02 -2.21
N GLY A 58 -5.10 7.81 -2.87
CA GLY A 58 -3.90 8.64 -2.71
C GLY A 58 -3.00 8.25 -1.54
N LYS A 59 -3.38 7.26 -0.73
CA LYS A 59 -2.46 6.68 0.28
C LYS A 59 -1.53 5.65 -0.35
N PRO A 60 -0.28 5.54 0.12
CA PRO A 60 0.63 4.48 -0.30
C PRO A 60 0.01 3.10 -0.04
N CYS A 61 -0.02 2.26 -1.07
CA CYS A 61 -0.61 0.93 -1.03
C CYS A 61 0.15 -0.04 -1.94
N ALA A 62 -0.10 -1.33 -1.75
CA ALA A 62 0.48 -2.40 -2.55
C ALA A 62 -0.26 -2.61 -3.86
N LEU A 63 -1.58 -2.43 -3.82
CA LEU A 63 -2.51 -2.64 -4.91
C LEU A 63 -3.51 -1.48 -4.92
N GLN A 64 -3.68 -0.84 -6.07
CA GLN A 64 -4.78 0.06 -6.34
C GLN A 64 -5.88 -0.74 -7.04
N TRP A 65 -7.01 -0.89 -6.36
CA TRP A 65 -8.20 -1.48 -6.93
C TRP A 65 -9.01 -0.40 -7.63
N ILE A 66 -9.01 -0.44 -8.95
CA ILE A 66 -9.68 0.54 -9.80
C ILE A 66 -10.82 -0.19 -10.51
N SER A 67 -12.05 0.27 -10.26
CA SER A 67 -13.22 -0.20 -11.02
C SER A 67 -13.22 0.35 -12.45
N ASN A 68 -14.36 0.33 -13.15
CA ASN A 68 -14.51 0.96 -14.48
C ASN A 68 -14.35 2.49 -14.41
N ASP A 69 -13.11 2.97 -14.41
CA ASP A 69 -12.70 4.37 -14.39
C ASP A 69 -11.33 4.47 -15.08
N ASP A 70 -11.34 4.91 -16.34
CA ASP A 70 -10.15 4.91 -17.20
C ASP A 70 -9.20 6.06 -16.84
N ASP A 71 -9.72 7.17 -16.29
CA ASP A 71 -8.89 8.30 -15.83
C ASP A 71 -8.10 7.93 -14.58
N LYS A 72 -8.74 7.25 -13.62
CA LYS A 72 -8.03 6.70 -12.45
C LYS A 72 -7.01 5.65 -12.86
N LEU A 73 -7.33 4.81 -13.84
CA LEU A 73 -6.38 3.83 -14.37
C LEU A 73 -5.15 4.52 -14.97
N ARG A 74 -5.34 5.56 -15.78
CA ARG A 74 -4.24 6.34 -16.35
C ARG A 74 -3.37 6.97 -15.26
N ALA A 75 -3.99 7.66 -14.29
CA ALA A 75 -3.26 8.27 -13.18
C ALA A 75 -2.48 7.25 -12.34
N ALA A 76 -3.02 6.05 -12.14
CA ALA A 76 -2.34 4.97 -11.43
C ALA A 76 -1.12 4.43 -12.19
N LEU A 77 -1.25 4.27 -13.51
CA LEU A 77 -0.17 3.81 -14.39
C LEU A 77 0.95 4.86 -14.54
N GLU A 78 0.61 6.15 -14.47
CA GLU A 78 1.57 7.26 -14.50
C GLU A 78 2.30 7.49 -13.17
N SER A 79 1.83 6.90 -12.07
CA SER A 79 2.50 6.97 -10.77
C SER A 79 3.84 6.22 -10.76
N ASP A 80 4.70 6.47 -9.76
CA ASP A 80 6.07 5.93 -9.61
C ASP A 80 6.20 4.38 -9.54
N GLY A 81 5.20 3.61 -9.96
CA GLY A 81 5.28 2.16 -10.14
C GLY A 81 5.33 1.34 -8.85
N SER A 82 5.17 1.99 -7.70
CA SER A 82 5.25 1.33 -6.39
C SER A 82 4.03 0.45 -6.06
N SER A 83 2.89 0.72 -6.71
CA SER A 83 1.63 -0.01 -6.53
C SER A 83 1.29 -0.81 -7.78
N ARG A 84 0.78 -2.03 -7.60
CA ARG A 84 0.15 -2.80 -8.68
C ARG A 84 -1.25 -2.27 -8.95
N VAL A 85 -1.77 -2.53 -10.14
CA VAL A 85 -3.15 -2.16 -10.54
C VAL A 85 -3.86 -3.41 -11.06
N ASN A 86 -5.16 -3.55 -10.78
CA ASN A 86 -5.97 -4.71 -11.17
C ASN A 86 -6.46 -4.70 -12.64
N ARG A 87 -6.14 -3.65 -13.41
CA ARG A 87 -6.56 -3.49 -14.81
C ARG A 87 -5.35 -3.29 -15.71
N LEU A 88 -5.45 -3.81 -16.93
CA LEU A 88 -4.46 -3.62 -17.98
C LEU A 88 -4.91 -2.52 -18.95
N PRO A 89 -3.99 -1.62 -19.39
CA PRO A 89 -4.30 -0.63 -20.41
C PRO A 89 -4.65 -1.31 -21.74
N GLY A 90 -5.57 -0.71 -22.52
CA GLY A 90 -5.97 -1.24 -23.83
C GLY A 90 -6.97 -2.40 -23.80
N MET A 91 -7.24 -3.02 -22.65
CA MET A 91 -8.22 -4.13 -22.55
C MET A 91 -9.65 -3.74 -22.94
N ARG A 92 -9.96 -2.45 -23.02
CA ARG A 92 -11.23 -1.94 -23.55
C ARG A 92 -11.49 -2.44 -24.97
N ASP A 93 -10.46 -2.53 -25.80
CA ASP A 93 -10.59 -2.94 -27.20
C ASP A 93 -11.01 -4.40 -27.34
N LEU A 94 -10.64 -5.23 -26.36
CA LEU A 94 -11.04 -6.63 -26.28
C LEU A 94 -12.35 -6.84 -25.50
N ALA A 95 -12.61 -6.01 -24.49
CA ALA A 95 -13.77 -6.16 -23.61
C ALA A 95 -15.06 -5.55 -24.17
N HIS A 96 -14.97 -4.53 -25.03
CA HIS A 96 -16.15 -3.93 -25.66
C HIS A 96 -16.47 -4.58 -27.00
N LYS A 97 -17.75 -4.93 -27.20
CA LYS A 97 -18.25 -5.62 -28.40
C LYS A 97 -17.87 -4.92 -29.71
N VAL A 98 -17.99 -3.60 -29.79
CA VAL A 98 -17.74 -2.83 -31.02
C VAL A 98 -16.26 -2.83 -31.43
N PRO A 99 -15.30 -2.37 -30.60
CA PRO A 99 -13.89 -2.44 -30.94
C PRO A 99 -13.41 -3.89 -31.09
N PHE A 100 -13.93 -4.82 -30.29
CA PHE A 100 -13.63 -6.24 -30.45
C PHE A 100 -14.03 -6.74 -31.84
N ALA A 101 -15.29 -6.55 -32.25
CA ALA A 101 -15.75 -6.97 -33.57
C ALA A 101 -14.94 -6.32 -34.70
N ARG A 102 -14.54 -5.05 -34.57
CA ARG A 102 -13.68 -4.38 -35.56
C ARG A 102 -12.27 -4.99 -35.65
N ALA A 103 -11.70 -5.41 -34.52
CA ALA A 103 -10.38 -6.04 -34.51
C ALA A 103 -10.35 -7.41 -35.19
N PHE A 104 -11.51 -8.10 -35.29
CA PHE A 104 -11.65 -9.44 -35.89
C PHE A 104 -12.43 -9.47 -37.20
N ALA A 105 -12.91 -8.32 -37.70
CA ALA A 105 -13.51 -8.20 -39.02
C ALA A 105 -12.41 -8.14 -40.08
N LEU A 106 -11.86 -9.30 -40.43
CA LEU A 106 -11.05 -9.53 -41.63
C LEU A 106 -11.94 -9.97 -42.78
#